data_AF-A0A0L0W8H6-F1
#
_entry.id   AF-A0A0L0W8H6-F1
#
_cell.length_a   1.000
_cell.length_b   1.000
_cell.length_c   1.000
_cell.angle_alpha   90.00
_cell.angle_beta   90.00
_cell.angle_gamma   90.00
#
_symmetry.space_group_name_H-M   'P 1'
#
loop_
_entity.id
_entity.type
_entity.pdbx_description
1 polymer ?
#
loop_
_entity_poly.entity_id
_entity_poly.type
_entity_poly.pdbx_seq_one_letter_code
_entity_poly.pdbx_strand_id
1 'polypeptide(L)'
;MSKRVSSIILASLVLTLGVSGGHAKSDKDNKKKELKTLTVSTFEEDLHRKNVFEPFEKKYNVKVVLELEKNFERLNKLRNGDSKADVALFTDYYAMKV
;
A
#
# COMPACT_ATOMS: atom_id res chain seq x y z
N MET A 1 -10.87 39.87 40.67
CA MET A 1 -11.42 38.97 39.61
C MET A 1 -12.63 39.67 39.03
N SER A 2 -12.82 39.87 37.73
CA SER A 2 -12.49 39.04 36.57
C SER A 2 -12.15 39.92 35.34
N LYS A 3 -11.23 39.44 34.52
CA LYS A 3 -11.06 39.84 33.10
C LYS A 3 -11.96 38.94 32.28
N ARG A 4 -12.58 39.45 31.19
CA ARG A 4 -12.47 38.90 29.82
C ARG A 4 -12.92 39.97 28.82
N VAL A 5 -11.96 40.44 28.04
CA VAL A 5 -12.17 41.20 26.81
C VAL A 5 -12.10 40.17 25.69
N SER A 6 -13.06 40.16 24.78
CA SER A 6 -12.79 39.67 23.43
C SER A 6 -13.78 40.32 22.47
N SER A 7 -13.21 41.12 21.60
CA SER A 7 -13.87 41.88 20.56
C SER A 7 -13.20 41.48 19.25
N ILE A 8 -13.91 41.72 18.14
CA ILE A 8 -13.39 42.08 16.80
C ILE A 8 -13.64 41.10 15.63
N ILE A 9 -14.64 41.51 14.83
CA ILE A 9 -14.63 41.80 13.37
C ILE A 9 -14.67 40.66 12.34
N LEU A 10 -15.89 40.45 11.83
CA LEU A 10 -16.35 40.52 10.43
C LEU A 10 -15.33 40.74 9.29
N ALA A 11 -15.23 39.77 8.35
CA ALA A 11 -15.11 40.06 6.91
C ALA A 11 -15.41 38.80 6.07
N SER A 12 -16.46 38.88 5.26
CA SER A 12 -16.82 37.96 4.19
C SER A 12 -16.10 38.32 2.89
N LEU A 13 -15.55 37.34 2.15
CA LEU A 13 -15.29 37.49 0.71
C LEU A 13 -15.42 36.16 -0.05
N VAL A 14 -15.93 36.31 -1.27
CA VAL A 14 -16.67 35.39 -2.14
C VAL A 14 -15.78 34.69 -3.18
N LEU A 15 -16.15 33.44 -3.52
CA LEU A 15 -15.95 32.62 -4.75
C LEU A 15 -14.69 32.79 -5.63
N THR A 16 -14.11 31.66 -6.06
CA THR A 16 -14.07 31.26 -7.50
C THR A 16 -13.66 29.79 -7.68
N LEU A 17 -14.44 29.09 -8.51
CA LEU A 17 -14.12 27.79 -9.11
C LEU A 17 -13.00 27.98 -10.15
N GLY A 18 -11.95 27.18 -10.06
CA GLY A 18 -10.90 27.10 -11.07
C GLY A 18 -10.68 25.66 -11.52
N VAL A 19 -11.43 25.23 -12.55
CA VAL A 19 -11.02 24.10 -13.40
C VAL A 19 -9.90 24.63 -14.29
N SER A 20 -8.66 24.18 -14.05
CA SER A 20 -7.58 24.32 -15.02
C SER A 20 -7.19 22.94 -15.52
N GLY A 21 -7.67 22.62 -16.72
CA GLY A 21 -7.11 21.58 -17.56
C GLY A 21 -5.69 21.98 -17.96
N GLY A 22 -4.70 21.47 -17.24
CA GLY A 22 -3.29 21.56 -17.62
C GLY A 22 -2.92 20.34 -18.45
N HIS A 23 -2.85 20.50 -19.78
CA HIS A 23 -2.05 19.62 -20.63
C HIS A 23 -0.57 19.84 -20.25
N ALA A 24 -0.10 19.08 -19.25
CA ALA A 24 1.31 19.07 -18.88
C ALA A 24 2.08 18.37 -20.00
N LYS A 25 3.04 19.09 -20.56
CA LYS A 25 4.07 18.59 -21.47
C LYS A 25 4.64 17.29 -20.90
N SER A 26 4.76 16.29 -21.76
CA SER A 26 5.47 15.05 -21.47
C SER A 26 6.96 15.36 -21.34
N ASP A 27 7.39 15.79 -20.15
CA ASP A 27 8.77 15.63 -19.76
C ASP A 27 9.07 14.13 -19.86
N LYS A 28 10.02 13.76 -20.73
CA LYS A 28 10.70 12.47 -20.67
C LYS A 28 11.52 12.46 -19.39
N ASP A 29 10.81 12.36 -18.29
CA ASP A 29 11.36 12.24 -16.97
C ASP A 29 11.95 10.84 -16.91
N ASN A 30 13.28 10.78 -17.00
CA ASN A 30 14.06 9.59 -16.72
C ASN A 30 14.03 9.31 -15.19
N LYS A 31 12.83 9.38 -14.60
CA LYS A 31 12.56 8.98 -13.22
C LYS A 31 12.82 7.50 -13.17
N LYS A 32 13.98 7.15 -12.60
CA LYS A 32 14.28 5.79 -12.14
C LYS A 32 13.05 5.32 -11.36
N LYS A 33 12.24 4.44 -11.97
CA LYS A 33 10.98 3.99 -11.37
C LYS A 33 11.31 3.48 -9.97
N GLU A 34 10.68 4.09 -8.98
CA GLU A 34 10.84 3.67 -7.59
C GLU A 34 10.53 2.17 -7.50
N LEU A 35 11.45 1.42 -6.89
CA LEU A 35 11.30 -0.02 -6.74
C LEU A 35 10.18 -0.29 -5.76
N LYS A 36 9.07 -0.87 -6.23
CA LYS A 36 7.94 -1.22 -5.38
C LYS A 36 8.21 -2.53 -4.66
N THR A 37 7.72 -2.66 -3.43
CA THR A 37 7.76 -3.93 -2.69
C THR A 37 6.39 -4.59 -2.71
N LEU A 38 6.37 -5.92 -2.82
CA LEU A 38 5.19 -6.77 -2.63
C LEU A 38 5.51 -7.78 -1.53
N THR A 39 4.78 -7.72 -0.42
CA THR A 39 4.95 -8.66 0.69
C THR A 39 3.99 -9.83 0.51
N VAL A 40 4.52 -11.04 0.37
CA VAL A 40 3.74 -12.26 0.13
C VAL A 40 3.92 -13.21 1.31
N SER A 41 2.82 -13.57 1.96
CA SER A 41 2.82 -14.60 3.00
C SER A 41 2.54 -15.97 2.38
N THR A 42 3.50 -16.88 2.46
CA THR A 42 3.43 -18.23 1.85
C THR A 42 4.14 -19.27 2.72
N PHE A 43 3.99 -20.56 2.40
CA PHE A 43 4.64 -21.67 3.12
C PHE A 43 5.79 -22.32 2.33
N GLU A 44 5.94 -21.99 1.05
CA GLU A 44 6.95 -22.60 0.16
C GLU A 44 7.66 -21.50 -0.65
N GLU A 45 8.97 -21.34 -0.44
CA GLU A 45 9.76 -20.33 -1.17
C GLU A 45 10.32 -20.88 -2.47
N ASP A 46 11.03 -22.02 -2.42
CA ASP A 46 11.89 -22.47 -3.51
C ASP A 46 11.13 -22.70 -4.82
N LEU A 47 9.97 -23.36 -4.74
CA LEU A 47 9.13 -23.64 -5.90
C LEU A 47 8.58 -22.35 -6.53
N HIS A 48 8.20 -21.38 -5.70
CA HIS A 48 7.62 -20.11 -6.16
C HIS A 48 8.69 -19.10 -6.60
N ARG A 49 9.87 -19.09 -5.98
CA ARG A 49 10.94 -18.13 -6.29
C ARG A 49 11.35 -18.22 -7.76
N LYS A 50 11.69 -19.43 -8.22
CA LYS A 50 12.15 -19.67 -9.60
C LYS A 50 11.07 -19.43 -10.64
N ASN A 51 9.84 -19.87 -10.36
CA ASN A 51 8.80 -19.96 -11.38
C ASN A 51 7.84 -18.74 -11.38
N VAL A 52 7.73 -18.02 -10.26
CA VAL A 52 6.74 -16.96 -10.06
C VAL A 52 7.41 -15.65 -9.64
N PHE A 53 8.14 -15.63 -8.53
CA PHE A 53 8.63 -14.37 -7.95
C PHE A 53 9.70 -13.73 -8.83
N GLU A 54 10.79 -14.42 -9.19
CA GLU A 54 11.84 -13.82 -10.02
C GLU A 54 11.34 -13.34 -11.41
N PRO A 55 10.51 -14.11 -12.14
CA PRO A 55 9.92 -13.60 -13.38
C PRO A 55 9.03 -12.38 -13.17
N PHE A 56 8.25 -12.36 -12.08
CA PHE A 56 7.36 -11.25 -11.74
C PHE A 56 8.15 -9.98 -11.38
N GLU A 57 9.16 -10.09 -10.52
CA GLU A 57 10.04 -9.00 -10.11
C GLU A 57 10.69 -8.32 -11.33
N LYS A 58 11.26 -9.13 -12.25
CA LYS A 58 11.89 -8.65 -13.49
C LYS A 58 10.90 -7.93 -14.41
N LYS A 59 9.70 -8.51 -14.60
CA LYS A 59 8.69 -7.96 -15.52
C LYS A 59 8.11 -6.64 -15.03
N TYR A 60 7.94 -6.48 -13.72
CA TYR A 60 7.20 -5.34 -13.16
C TYR A 60 8.05 -4.36 -12.36
N ASN A 61 9.37 -4.59 -12.23
CA ASN A 61 10.26 -3.80 -11.39
C ASN A 61 9.72 -3.69 -9.95
N VAL A 62 9.42 -4.87 -9.39
CA VAL A 62 8.93 -5.08 -8.03
C VAL A 62 9.95 -5.94 -7.29
N LYS A 63 10.05 -5.79 -5.97
CA LYS A 63 10.76 -6.71 -5.08
C LYS A 63 9.74 -7.49 -4.25
N VAL A 64 9.80 -8.82 -4.28
CA VAL A 64 8.96 -9.71 -3.49
C VAL A 64 9.65 -10.03 -2.17
N VAL A 65 9.02 -9.66 -1.06
CA VAL A 65 9.46 -9.99 0.30
C VAL A 65 8.52 -11.06 0.86
N LEU A 66 9.07 -12.07 1.52
CA LEU A 66 8.28 -13.22 1.98
C LEU A 66 8.07 -13.19 3.50
N GLU A 67 6.84 -13.49 3.91
CA GLU A 67 6.51 -13.94 5.26
C GLU A 67 6.30 -15.47 5.22
N LEU A 68 7.28 -16.25 5.69
CA LEU A 68 7.27 -17.71 5.57
C LEU A 68 6.69 -18.40 6.79
N GLU A 69 5.44 -18.83 6.68
CA GLU A 69 4.68 -19.42 7.79
C GLU A 69 3.65 -20.45 7.31
N LYS A 70 3.13 -21.25 8.24
CA LYS A 70 1.99 -22.14 7.97
C LYS A 70 0.67 -21.34 8.03
N ASN A 71 -0.42 -21.95 7.55
CA ASN A 71 -1.72 -21.29 7.40
C ASN A 71 -2.31 -20.80 8.74
N PHE A 72 -2.14 -21.55 9.83
CA PHE A 72 -2.70 -21.19 11.12
C PHE A 72 -2.08 -19.91 11.68
N GLU A 73 -0.76 -19.82 11.61
CA GLU A 73 0.06 -18.71 12.04
C GLU A 73 -0.24 -17.46 11.21
N ARG A 74 -0.30 -17.61 9.88
CA ARG A 74 -0.71 -16.53 8.95
C ARG A 74 -2.09 -15.98 9.28
N LEU A 75 -3.07 -16.86 9.49
CA LEU A 75 -4.43 -16.45 9.84
C LEU A 75 -4.47 -15.68 11.17
N ASN A 76 -3.73 -16.14 12.17
CA ASN A 76 -3.66 -15.46 13.47
C ASN A 76 -3.00 -14.08 13.35
N LYS A 77 -1.90 -13.95 12.58
CA LYS A 77 -1.26 -12.65 12.34
C LYS A 77 -2.17 -11.66 11.63
N LEU A 78 -2.93 -12.11 10.63
CA LEU A 78 -3.91 -11.26 9.96
C LEU A 78 -5.01 -10.80 10.94
N ARG A 79 -5.55 -11.71 11.76
CA ARG A 79 -6.59 -11.38 12.76
C ARG A 79 -6.12 -10.41 13.83
N ASN A 80 -4.86 -10.54 14.25
CA ASN A 80 -4.26 -9.68 15.26
C ASN A 80 -3.72 -8.35 14.71
N GLY A 81 -3.69 -8.17 13.38
CA GLY A 81 -3.12 -6.98 12.74
C GLY A 81 -1.58 -6.96 12.68
N ASP A 82 -0.94 -8.10 12.91
CA ASP A 82 0.51 -8.25 12.98
C ASP A 82 1.15 -8.54 11.61
N SER A 83 0.38 -8.99 10.62
CA SER A 83 0.90 -9.23 9.26
C SER A 83 1.05 -7.93 8.47
N LYS A 84 2.12 -7.84 7.67
CA LYS A 84 2.33 -6.77 6.67
C LYS A 84 2.16 -7.29 5.24
N ALA A 85 1.59 -8.49 5.08
CA ALA A 85 1.41 -9.11 3.78
C ALA A 85 0.37 -8.34 2.96
N ASP A 86 0.74 -8.05 1.71
CA ASP A 86 -0.17 -7.56 0.67
C ASP A 86 -0.98 -8.72 0.08
N VAL A 87 -0.36 -9.91 0.00
CA VAL A 87 -0.96 -11.14 -0.51
C VAL A 87 -0.70 -12.28 0.45
N ALA A 88 -1.75 -13.01 0.80
CA ALA A 88 -1.69 -14.15 1.71
C ALA A 88 -2.15 -15.42 0.99
N LEU A 89 -1.26 -16.41 0.85
CA LEU A 89 -1.61 -17.70 0.26
C LEU A 89 -2.21 -18.62 1.34
N PHE A 90 -3.40 -19.14 1.05
CA PHE A 90 -4.09 -20.11 1.91
C PHE A 90 -4.48 -21.35 1.13
N THR A 91 -4.46 -22.50 1.81
CA THR A 91 -5.18 -23.69 1.32
C THR A 91 -6.69 -23.47 1.44
N ASP A 92 -7.48 -24.17 0.63
CA ASP A 92 -8.93 -23.97 0.52
C ASP A 92 -9.66 -23.89 1.87
N TYR A 93 -9.33 -24.82 2.78
CA TYR A 93 -9.90 -24.84 4.12
C TYR A 93 -9.66 -23.55 4.92
N TYR A 94 -8.48 -22.96 4.79
CA TYR A 94 -8.14 -21.71 5.48
C TYR A 94 -8.66 -20.48 4.74
N ALA A 95 -8.70 -20.52 3.40
CA ALA A 95 -9.23 -19.41 2.60
C ALA A 95 -10.70 -19.10 2.92
N MET A 96 -11.50 -20.13 3.27
CA MET A 96 -12.88 -19.96 3.74
C MET A 96 -13.02 -19.28 5.11
N LYS A 97 -11.92 -19.08 5.85
CA LYS A 97 -11.91 -18.54 7.22
C LYS A 97 -11.33 -17.14 7.34
N VAL A 98 -10.89 -16.56 6.23
CA VAL A 98 -10.35 -15.20 6.12
C VAL A 98 -11.50 -14.24 5.82
#